data_AF-A0A7Y1XZE4-F1
#
_entry.id   AF-A0A7Y1XZE4-F1
#
_cell.length_a   1.000
_cell.length_b   1.000
_cell.length_c   1.000
_cell.angle_alpha   90.00
_cell.angle_beta   90.00
_cell.angle_gamma   90.00
#
_symmetry.space_group_name_H-M   'P 1'
#
loop_
_entity.id
_entity.type
_entity.pdbx_description
1 polymer ?
#
loop_
_entity_poly.entity_id
_entity_poly.type
_entity_poly.pdbx_seq_one_letter_code
_entity_poly.pdbx_strand_id
1 'polypeptide(L)' 'MRKIAPLVIGMTVFVFFFAMTPILGMEYGFINALFLIGNVMVIYMVYAVLRFGEAPKEKFDDGYWYSDIDRSFTADESEA' A
#
# COMPACT_ATOMS: atom_id res chain seq x y z
N MET A 1 6.45 -11.53 -12.92
CA MET A 1 5.54 -11.08 -11.84
C MET A 1 6.34 -10.30 -10.80
N ARG A 2 6.35 -8.97 -10.84
CA ARG A 2 6.85 -8.19 -9.70
C ARG A 2 5.65 -7.87 -8.84
N LYS A 3 5.50 -8.58 -7.71
CA LYS A 3 4.46 -8.29 -6.74
C LYS A 3 4.62 -6.82 -6.32
N ILE A 4 3.56 -6.01 -6.40
CA ILE A 4 3.56 -4.64 -5.86
C ILE A 4 3.62 -4.67 -4.32
N ALA A 5 3.22 -5.79 -3.71
CA ALA A 5 3.18 -6.00 -2.27
C ALA A 5 4.45 -5.58 -1.50
N PRO A 6 5.70 -5.90 -1.91
CA PRO A 6 6.90 -5.45 -1.19
C PRO A 6 7.07 -3.93 -1.19
N LEU A 7 6.61 -3.25 -2.24
CA LEU A 7 6.68 -1.79 -2.33
C LEU A 7 5.66 -1.13 -1.38
N VAL A 8 4.45 -1.68 -1.31
CA VAL A 8 3.41 -1.23 -0.36
C VAL A 8 3.85 -1.51 1.08
N ILE A 9 4.35 -2.71 1.37
CA ILE A 9 4.87 -3.07 2.70
C ILE A 9 6.01 -2.13 3.10
N GLY A 10 6.95 -1.86 2.19
CA GLY A 10 8.04 -0.91 2.45
C GLY A 10 7.54 0.50 2.78
N MET A 11 6.53 0.98 2.06
CA MET A 11 5.90 2.27 2.33
C MET A 11 5.19 2.29 3.68
N THR A 12 4.45 1.24 4.02
CA THR A 12 3.76 1.12 5.32
C THR A 12 4.76 1.12 6.49
N VAL A 13 5.84 0.35 6.37
CA VAL A 13 6.92 0.32 7.38
C VAL A 13 7.57 1.69 7.53
N PHE A 14 7.86 2.37 6.42
CA PHE A 14 8.40 3.73 6.44
C PHE A 14 7.48 4.70 7.19
N VAL A 15 6.18 4.71 6.86
CA VAL A 15 5.18 5.59 7.51
C VAL A 15 5.09 5.30 9.00
N PHE A 16 5.11 4.03 9.40
CA PHE A 16 5.11 3.64 10.81
C PHE A 16 6.29 4.27 11.57
N PHE A 17 7.51 4.14 11.05
CA PHE A 17 8.68 4.74 11.70
C PHE A 17 8.66 6.27 11.66
N PHE A 18 8.21 6.87 10.56
CA PHE A 18 8.03 8.31 10.46
C PHE A 18 7.05 8.83 11.54
N ALA A 19 5.92 8.17 11.74
CA ALA A 19 4.93 8.51 12.77
C ALA A 19 5.50 8.37 14.19
N MET A 20 6.45 7.48 14.41
CA MET A 20 7.15 7.31 15.69
C MET A 20 8.19 8.41 15.97
N THR A 21 8.76 9.04 14.95
CA THR A 21 9.82 10.06 15.13
C THR A 21 9.46 11.23 16.06
N PRO A 22 8.26 11.86 16.01
CA PRO A 22 7.90 12.91 16.97
C PRO A 22 7.78 12.39 18.41
N ILE A 23 7.33 11.15 18.59
CA ILE A 23 7.18 10.51 19.91
C ILE A 23 8.55 10.26 20.54
N LEU A 24 9.54 9.90 19.72
CA LEU A 24 10.92 9.66 20.14
C LEU A 24 11.72 10.97 20.36
N GLY A 25 11.12 12.14 20.16
CA GLY A 25 11.79 13.43 20.34
C GLY A 25 12.90 13.68 19.32
N MET A 26 12.79 13.11 18.12
CA MET A 26 13.78 13.31 17.05
C MET A 26 13.84 14.78 16.61
N GLU A 27 15.01 15.21 16.17
CA GLU A 27 15.23 16.59 15.73
C GLU A 27 14.34 16.96 14.52
N TYR A 28 13.78 18.17 14.52
CA TYR A 28 12.94 18.68 13.42
C TYR A 28 13.61 18.60 12.04
N GLY A 29 14.92 18.81 11.95
CA GLY A 29 15.66 18.68 10.68
C GLY A 29 15.55 17.26 10.10
N PHE A 30 15.65 16.25 10.95
CA PHE A 30 15.51 14.85 10.56
C PHE A 30 14.07 14.50 10.15
N ILE A 31 13.08 14.98 10.91
CA ILE A 31 11.66 14.78 10.59
C ILE A 31 11.32 15.41 9.23
N ASN A 32 11.79 16.62 8.97
CA ASN A 32 11.59 17.30 7.68
C ASN A 32 12.26 16.56 6.52
N ALA A 33 13.47 16.03 6.72
CA ALA A 33 14.14 15.22 5.71
C ALA A 33 13.33 13.95 5.36
N LEU A 34 12.82 13.25 6.38
CA LEU A 34 11.93 12.10 6.17
C LEU A 34 10.64 12.49 5.47
N PHE A 35 10.04 13.64 5.80
CA PHE A 35 8.84 14.13 5.14
C PHE A 35 9.06 14.32 3.62
N LEU A 36 10.19 14.91 3.23
CA LEU A 36 10.53 15.08 1.81
C LEU A 36 10.74 13.73 1.12
N ILE A 37 11.46 12.80 1.76
CA ILE A 37 11.66 11.44 1.25
C ILE A 37 10.31 10.73 1.06
N GLY A 38 9.40 10.85 2.03
CA GLY A 38 8.07 10.25 1.97
C GLY A 38 7.28 10.71 0.73
N ASN A 39 7.32 12.00 0.40
CA ASN A 39 6.66 12.52 -0.79
C ASN A 39 7.24 11.92 -2.10
N VAL A 40 8.57 11.80 -2.19
CA VAL A 40 9.23 11.15 -3.33
C VAL A 40 8.82 9.67 -3.43
N MET A 41 8.76 8.96 -2.30
CA MET A 41 8.33 7.57 -2.26
C MET A 41 6.88 7.38 -2.72
N VAL A 42 5.97 8.29 -2.35
CA VAL A 42 4.57 8.26 -2.82
C VAL A 42 4.49 8.41 -4.34
N ILE A 43 5.20 9.39 -4.91
CA ILE A 43 5.22 9.59 -6.37
C ILE A 43 5.76 8.35 -7.08
N TYR A 44 6.84 7.76 -6.55
CA TYR A 44 7.40 6.53 -7.09
C TYR A 44 6.43 5.34 -6.97
N MET A 45 5.70 5.23 -5.85
CA MET A 45 4.68 4.19 -5.67
C MET A 45 3.58 4.30 -6.71
N VAL A 46 3.04 5.49 -6.93
CA VAL A 46 2.03 5.74 -7.96
C VAL A 46 2.56 5.35 -9.34
N TYR A 47 3.77 5.80 -9.69
CA TYR A 47 4.43 5.41 -10.93
C TYR A 47 4.57 3.89 -11.07
N ALA A 48 5.03 3.21 -10.02
CA ALA A 48 5.25 1.77 -10.03
C ALA A 48 3.94 0.99 -10.18
N VAL A 49 2.86 1.43 -9.53
CA VAL A 49 1.53 0.83 -9.66
C VAL A 49 1.00 1.03 -11.08
N LEU A 50 1.10 2.24 -11.65
CA LEU A 50 0.62 2.51 -13.00
C LEU A 50 1.44 1.79 -14.08
N ARG A 51 2.75 1.62 -13.87
CA ARG A 51 3.67 1.05 -14.86
C ARG A 51 3.75 -0.48 -14.78
N PHE A 52 3.68 -1.04 -13.58
CA PHE A 52 3.94 -2.46 -13.34
C PHE A 52 2.74 -3.19 -12.70
N GLY A 53 1.67 -2.49 -12.38
CA GLY A 53 0.42 -3.08 -11.92
C GLY A 53 -0.36 -3.74 -13.04
N GLU A 54 -1.09 -4.78 -12.68
CA GLU A 54 -2.04 -5.43 -13.57
C GLU A 54 -3.33 -4.61 -13.56
N ALA A 55 -3.78 -4.18 -14.73
CA ALA A 55 -5.10 -3.60 -14.87
C ALA A 55 -6.15 -4.70 -14.62
N PRO A 56 -7.23 -4.41 -13.86
CA PRO A 56 -8.35 -5.33 -13.73
C PRO A 56 -8.88 -5.70 -15.13
N LYS A 57 -9.09 -7.00 -15.37
CA LYS A 57 -9.69 -7.48 -16.62
C LYS A 57 -11.19 -7.19 -16.68
N GLU A 58 -11.82 -7.13 -15.52
CA GLU A 58 -13.24 -6.87 -15.35
C GLU A 58 -13.52 -5.36 -15.39
N LYS A 59 -14.65 -4.97 -15.99
CA LYS A 59 -15.09 -3.58 -15.93
C LYS A 59 -15.82 -3.32 -14.63
N PHE A 60 -15.83 -2.05 -14.23
CA PHE A 60 -16.52 -1.56 -13.05
C PHE A 60 -18.01 -1.92 -13.03
N ASP A 61 -18.66 -1.88 -14.20
CA ASP A 61 -20.10 -2.17 -14.34
C ASP A 61 -20.42 -3.68 -14.31
N ASP A 62 -19.41 -4.55 -14.40
CA ASP A 62 -19.61 -5.99 -14.49
C ASP A 62 -19.90 -6.63 -13.12
N GLY A 63 -19.88 -5.85 -12.03
CA GLY A 63 -20.22 -6.33 -10.68
C GLY A 63 -19.11 -7.11 -9.98
N TYR A 64 -17.92 -7.24 -10.58
CA TYR A 64 -16.78 -8.01 -10.07
C TYR A 64 -15.83 -7.22 -9.16
N TRP A 65 -16.40 -6.39 -8.29
CA TRP A 65 -15.70 -5.45 -7.39
C TRP A 65 -14.65 -6.08 -6.46
N TYR A 66 -14.81 -7.37 -6.16
CA TYR A 66 -13.98 -8.13 -5.22
C TYR A 66 -13.50 -9.46 -5.83
N SER A 67 -13.43 -9.55 -7.16
CA SER A 67 -12.99 -10.75 -7.86
C SER A 67 -11.53 -11.13 -7.61
N ASP A 68 -10.76 -10.18 -7.07
CA ASP A 68 -9.38 -10.30 -6.61
C ASP A 68 -9.26 -10.71 -5.14
N ILE A 69 -10.36 -10.76 -4.38
CA ILE A 69 -10.39 -11.30 -3.02
C ILE A 69 -10.52 -12.83 -3.08
N ASP A 70 -9.53 -13.52 -2.54
CA ASP A 70 -9.54 -14.98 -2.43
C ASP A 70 -10.74 -15.43 -1.58
N ARG A 71 -11.64 -16.24 -2.16
CA ARG A 71 -12.92 -16.68 -1.55
C ARG A 71 -12.76 -17.55 -0.30
N SER A 72 -11.52 -17.80 0.15
CA SER A 72 -11.22 -18.62 1.32
C SER A 72 -11.73 -18.02 2.64
N PHE A 73 -12.12 -16.74 2.67
CA PHE A 73 -12.70 -16.11 3.86
C PHE A 73 -14.22 -16.29 4.01
N THR A 74 -14.93 -16.70 2.96
CA THR A 74 -16.41 -16.79 2.95
C THR A 74 -16.97 -18.20 3.11
N ALA A 75 -16.11 -19.22 3.25
CA ALA A 75 -16.56 -20.62 3.29
C ALA A 75 -16.95 -21.15 4.68
N ASP A 76 -16.70 -20.40 5.76
CA ASP A 76 -16.84 -20.91 7.15
C ASP A 76 -18.14 -20.48 7.86
N GLU A 77 -19.00 -19.65 7.25
CA GLU A 77 -20.23 -19.16 7.91
C GLU A 77 -21.54 -19.73 7.34
N SER A 78 -21.50 -20.60 6.33
CA SER A 78 -22.73 -21.22 5.77
C SER A 78 -23.02 -22.64 6.25
N GLU A 79 -22.27 -23.18 7.21
CA GLU A 79 -22.48 -24.52 7.80
C GLU A 79 -22.62 -24.49 9.34
N ALA A 80 -23.39 -23.55 9.88
CA ALA A 80 -23.84 -23.55 11.29
C ALA A 80 -25.35 -23.35 11.41
#